data_AF-A0ABD1V7N0-F1
#
_entry.id   AF-A0ABD1V7N0-F1
#
_cell.length_a   1.000
_cell.length_b   1.000
_cell.length_c   1.000
_cell.angle_alpha   90.00
_cell.angle_beta   90.00
_cell.angle_gamma   90.00
#
_symmetry.space_group_name_H-M   'P 1'
#
loop_
_entity.id
_entity.type
_entity.pdbx_description
1 polymer ?
#
loop_
_entity_poly.entity_id
_entity_poly.type
_entity_poly.pdbx_seq_one_letter_code
_entity_poly.pdbx_strand_id
1 'polypeptide(L)'
;MGKYFSQSLKDQKEAEFLQLMQENMPLGEYERKFERLSRYAPHMVNTELTKAKRFELGLRQEIKGIMAAQQHTTYAEALRRAQAISTGLGLEEKILPSSEVSKKREWNELYAENGNGQNKKANNESGSKQTK
;
A
#
# COMPACT_ATOMS: atom_id res chain seq x y z
N MET A 1 35.99 16.47 16.17
CA MET A 1 35.58 16.83 14.80
C MET A 1 35.52 15.54 13.99
N GLY A 2 34.35 15.05 13.62
CA GLY A 2 34.31 13.86 12.76
C GLY A 2 33.03 13.06 12.90
N LYS A 3 32.02 13.42 12.10
CA LYS A 3 30.95 12.54 11.62
C LYS A 3 30.47 13.04 10.26
N TYR A 4 31.40 13.27 9.32
CA TYR A 4 31.05 13.50 7.93
C TYR A 4 31.17 12.15 7.22
N PHE A 5 30.08 11.69 6.62
CA PHE A 5 30.17 10.66 5.59
C PHE A 5 31.26 11.11 4.60
N SER A 6 32.24 10.25 4.31
CA SER A 6 33.26 10.56 3.31
C SER A 6 32.57 10.92 2.00
N GLN A 7 33.11 11.90 1.26
CA GLN A 7 32.50 12.34 0.01
C GLN A 7 32.26 11.15 -0.93
N SER A 8 33.23 10.24 -1.01
CA SER A 8 33.13 8.96 -1.74
C SER A 8 31.91 8.11 -1.34
N LEU A 9 31.54 8.07 -0.06
CA LEU A 9 30.38 7.29 0.39
C LEU A 9 29.04 7.97 0.01
N LYS A 10 29.01 9.31 -0.06
CA LYS A 10 27.85 10.05 -0.60
C LYS A 10 27.71 9.81 -2.10
N ASP A 11 28.81 9.93 -2.83
CA ASP A 11 28.84 9.74 -4.28
C ASP A 11 28.40 8.31 -4.64
N GLN A 12 28.83 7.31 -3.87
CA GLN A 12 28.38 5.93 -4.03
C GLN A 12 26.86 5.80 -3.82
N LYS A 13 26.30 6.42 -2.78
CA LYS A 13 24.86 6.34 -2.48
C LYS A 13 24.02 7.08 -3.52
N GLU A 14 24.54 8.16 -4.08
CA GLU A 14 23.94 8.88 -5.19
C GLU A 14 23.94 8.04 -6.48
N ALA A 15 25.05 7.35 -6.77
CA ALA A 15 25.12 6.40 -7.89
C ALA A 15 24.13 5.24 -7.71
N GLU A 16 24.02 4.68 -6.50
CA GLU A 16 23.01 3.66 -6.17
C GLU A 16 21.59 4.19 -6.39
N PHE A 17 21.31 5.45 -6.03
CA PHE A 17 20.01 6.07 -6.29
C PHE A 17 19.73 6.23 -7.80
N LEU A 18 20.75 6.60 -8.58
CA LEU A 18 20.67 6.75 -10.04
C LEU A 18 20.50 5.42 -10.79
N GLN A 19 20.98 4.33 -10.21
CA GLN A 19 20.86 2.99 -10.77
C GLN A 19 19.68 2.19 -10.17
N LEU A 20 18.96 2.76 -9.20
CA LEU A 20 17.82 2.09 -8.58
C LEU A 20 16.73 1.86 -9.64
N MET A 21 16.51 0.58 -9.95
CA MET A 21 15.42 0.10 -10.78
C MET A 21 14.59 -0.91 -9.99
N GLN A 22 13.29 -0.93 -10.25
CA GLN A 22 12.34 -1.87 -9.67
C GLN A 22 12.65 -3.29 -10.16
N GLU A 23 12.91 -3.46 -11.47
CA GLU A 23 13.16 -4.76 -12.09
C GLU A 23 12.10 -5.82 -11.67
N ASN A 24 12.52 -6.86 -10.93
CA ASN A 24 11.68 -7.95 -10.42
C ASN A 24 11.19 -7.72 -8.98
N MET A 25 11.47 -6.57 -8.39
CA MET A 25 11.16 -6.26 -7.01
C MET A 25 9.69 -5.83 -6.85
N PRO A 26 9.00 -6.26 -5.77
CA PRO A 26 7.69 -5.73 -5.42
C PRO A 26 7.74 -4.21 -5.28
N LEU A 27 6.67 -3.53 -5.72
CA LEU A 27 6.63 -2.06 -5.72
C LEU A 27 6.89 -1.47 -4.32
N GLY A 28 6.36 -2.09 -3.26
CA GLY A 28 6.57 -1.63 -1.89
C GLY A 28 8.02 -1.75 -1.41
N GLU A 29 8.82 -2.70 -1.91
CA GLU A 29 10.25 -2.74 -1.60
C GLU A 29 11.03 -1.66 -2.36
N TYR A 30 10.66 -1.44 -3.63
CA TYR A 30 11.25 -0.38 -4.46
C TYR A 30 11.00 0.99 -3.84
N GLU A 31 9.78 1.26 -3.39
CA GLU A 31 9.40 2.47 -2.66
C GLU A 31 10.29 2.70 -1.43
N ARG A 32 10.45 1.69 -0.56
CA ARG A 32 11.30 1.81 0.64
C ARG A 32 12.76 2.10 0.29
N LYS A 33 13.31 1.47 -0.75
CA LYS A 33 14.68 1.74 -1.21
C LYS A 33 14.80 3.14 -1.79
N PHE A 34 13.81 3.57 -2.56
CA PHE A 34 13.75 4.90 -3.15
C PHE A 34 13.78 5.98 -2.07
N GLU A 35 12.92 5.90 -1.05
CA GLU A 35 12.88 6.86 0.06
C GLU A 35 14.15 6.87 0.91
N ARG A 36 14.79 5.71 1.07
CA ARG A 36 16.04 5.61 1.82
C ARG A 36 17.18 6.26 1.05
N LEU A 37 17.29 5.98 -0.24
CA LEU A 37 18.36 6.48 -1.10
C LEU A 37 18.16 7.97 -1.46
N SER A 38 16.93 8.45 -1.55
CA SER A 38 16.63 9.85 -1.83
C SER A 38 17.17 10.80 -0.75
N ARG A 39 17.36 10.32 0.48
CA ARG A 39 17.99 11.09 1.57
C ARG A 39 19.46 11.42 1.31
N TYR A 40 20.13 10.64 0.46
CA TYR A 40 21.53 10.85 0.10
C TYR A 40 21.70 11.72 -1.15
N ALA A 41 20.64 11.93 -1.93
CA ALA A 41 20.63 12.75 -3.15
C ALA A 41 19.53 13.84 -3.13
N PRO A 42 19.51 14.74 -2.13
CA PRO A 42 18.44 15.74 -1.98
C PRO A 42 18.36 16.70 -3.18
N HIS A 43 19.47 16.94 -3.89
CA HIS A 43 19.51 17.75 -5.11
C HIS A 43 18.80 17.11 -6.29
N MET A 44 18.69 15.77 -6.33
CA MET A 44 17.99 15.03 -7.39
C MET A 44 16.48 14.94 -7.18
N VAL A 45 16.03 15.08 -5.93
CA VAL A 45 14.62 15.02 -5.53
C VAL A 45 14.16 16.34 -4.89
N ASN A 46 14.78 17.44 -5.32
CA ASN A 46 14.58 18.78 -4.76
C ASN A 46 13.13 19.31 -4.93
N THR A 47 12.36 18.75 -5.87
CA THR A 47 10.97 19.09 -6.10
C THR A 47 10.13 17.82 -6.20
N GLU A 48 8.85 17.94 -5.90
CA GLU A 48 7.91 16.82 -6.07
C GLU A 48 7.87 16.30 -7.51
N LEU A 49 8.02 17.18 -8.49
CA LEU A 49 8.08 16.81 -9.91
C LEU A 49 9.36 16.03 -10.26
N THR A 50 10.53 16.49 -9.80
CA THR A 50 11.80 15.77 -10.06
C THR A 50 11.82 14.43 -9.36
N LYS A 51 11.28 14.37 -8.13
CA LYS A 51 11.07 13.12 -7.39
C LYS A 51 10.13 12.15 -8.10
N ALA A 52 8.98 12.63 -8.60
CA ALA A 52 8.02 11.82 -9.35
C ALA A 52 8.64 11.26 -10.63
N LYS A 53 9.28 12.10 -11.45
CA LYS A 53 9.97 11.66 -12.68
C LYS A 53 11.05 10.63 -12.39
N ARG A 54 11.84 10.84 -11.34
CA ARG A 54 12.90 9.90 -10.94
C ARG A 54 12.32 8.56 -10.50
N PHE A 55 11.22 8.58 -9.74
CA PHE A 55 10.49 7.37 -9.35
C PHE A 55 9.97 6.62 -10.56
N GLU A 56 9.32 7.31 -11.49
CA GLU A 56 8.78 6.73 -12.73
C GLU A 56 9.87 6.09 -13.60
N LEU A 57 11.04 6.72 -13.75
CA LEU A 57 12.14 6.18 -14.54
C LEU A 57 12.63 4.82 -14.04
N GLY A 58 12.67 4.64 -12.73
CA GLY A 58 13.10 3.40 -12.09
C GLY A 58 12.01 2.32 -12.00
N LEU A 59 10.75 2.61 -12.34
CA LEU A 59 9.71 1.57 -12.39
C LEU A 59 10.00 0.53 -13.47
N ARG A 60 9.38 -0.65 -13.36
CA ARG A 60 9.44 -1.68 -14.42
C ARG A 60 8.72 -1.23 -15.69
N GLN A 61 9.14 -1.77 -16.83
CA GLN A 61 8.70 -1.31 -18.14
C GLN A 61 7.18 -1.42 -18.35
N GLU A 62 6.54 -2.46 -17.79
CA GLU A 62 5.10 -2.69 -17.90
C GLU A 62 4.29 -1.62 -17.18
N ILE A 63 4.75 -1.19 -16.00
CA ILE A 63 4.11 -0.10 -15.25
C ILE A 63 4.40 1.24 -15.93
N LYS A 64 5.65 1.47 -16.34
CA LYS A 64 6.06 2.69 -17.06
C LYS A 64 5.25 2.91 -18.33
N GLY A 65 5.04 1.87 -19.13
CA GLY A 65 4.28 1.96 -20.37
C GLY A 65 2.84 2.43 -20.15
N ILE A 66 2.20 1.98 -19.07
CA ILE A 66 0.83 2.38 -18.72
C ILE A 66 0.81 3.81 -18.14
N MET A 67 1.83 4.17 -17.35
CA MET A 67 1.95 5.52 -16.77
C MET A 67 2.37 6.58 -17.79
N ALA A 68 3.06 6.22 -18.87
CA ALA A 68 3.63 7.17 -19.84
C ALA A 68 2.60 8.09 -20.52
N ALA A 69 1.34 7.67 -20.59
CA ALA A 69 0.25 8.49 -21.10
C ALA A 69 -0.26 9.53 -20.10
N GLN A 70 0.26 9.54 -18.87
CA GLN A 70 -0.24 10.34 -17.75
C GLN A 70 0.89 11.23 -17.23
N GLN A 71 0.55 12.49 -16.97
CA GLN A 71 1.48 13.42 -16.32
C GLN A 71 1.20 13.42 -14.82
N HIS A 72 2.14 12.93 -14.01
CA HIS A 72 2.09 13.07 -12.57
C HIS A 72 2.96 14.26 -12.15
N THR A 73 2.35 15.17 -11.40
CA THR A 73 3.06 16.38 -10.93
C THR A 73 3.69 16.19 -9.56
N THR A 74 3.21 15.18 -8.82
CA THR A 74 3.65 14.87 -7.46
C THR A 74 4.06 13.42 -7.29
N TYR A 75 4.93 13.16 -6.31
CA TYR A 75 5.39 11.80 -6.02
C TYR A 75 4.22 10.91 -5.53
N ALA A 76 3.33 11.47 -4.72
CA ALA A 76 2.17 10.74 -4.19
C ALA A 76 1.20 10.28 -5.29
N GLU A 77 0.96 11.11 -6.31
CA GLU A 77 0.13 10.74 -7.46
C GLU A 77 0.78 9.60 -8.27
N ALA A 78 2.07 9.72 -8.56
CA ALA A 78 2.82 8.71 -9.29
C ALA A 78 2.82 7.36 -8.53
N LEU A 79 3.03 7.39 -7.21
CA LEU A 79 3.01 6.21 -6.36
C LEU A 79 1.62 5.53 -6.33
N ARG A 80 0.56 6.31 -6.07
CA ARG A 80 -0.81 5.79 -6.05
C ARG A 80 -1.17 5.12 -7.38
N ARG A 81 -0.75 5.73 -8.49
CA ARG A 81 -1.01 5.18 -9.82
C ARG A 81 -0.20 3.92 -10.09
N ALA A 82 1.10 3.92 -9.73
CA ALA A 82 1.96 2.75 -9.84
C ALA A 82 1.41 1.57 -9.03
N GLN A 83 0.90 1.81 -7.82
CA GLN A 83 0.23 0.80 -6.99
C GLN A 83 -1.00 0.21 -7.69
N ALA A 84 -1.91 1.07 -8.18
CA ALA A 84 -3.11 0.61 -8.89
C ALA A 84 -2.77 -0.26 -10.11
N ILE A 85 -1.74 0.11 -10.88
CA ILE A 85 -1.28 -0.65 -12.03
C ILE A 85 -0.61 -1.96 -11.60
N SER A 86 0.24 -1.92 -10.57
CA SER A 86 0.93 -3.10 -10.03
C SER A 86 -0.07 -4.15 -9.54
N THR A 87 -1.11 -3.72 -8.80
CA THR A 87 -2.21 -4.59 -8.37
C THR A 87 -3.02 -5.12 -9.55
N GLY A 88 -3.35 -4.26 -10.53
CA GLY A 88 -4.10 -4.66 -11.72
C GLY A 88 -3.36 -5.67 -12.62
N LEU A 89 -2.03 -5.63 -12.62
CA LEU A 89 -1.17 -6.57 -13.34
C LEU A 89 -0.79 -7.81 -12.49
N GLY A 90 -1.19 -7.86 -11.21
CA GLY A 90 -0.85 -8.99 -10.31
C GLY A 90 0.65 -9.10 -10.00
N LEU A 91 1.37 -7.98 -10.04
CA LEU A 91 2.84 -7.94 -9.89
C LEU A 91 3.29 -7.79 -8.44
N GLU A 92 2.35 -7.63 -7.52
CA GLU A 92 2.61 -7.76 -6.09
C GLU A 92 2.51 -9.22 -5.67
N GLU A 93 3.59 -9.75 -5.11
CA GLU A 93 3.50 -10.91 -4.24
C GLU A 93 2.60 -10.52 -3.06
N LYS A 94 1.54 -11.33 -2.81
CA LYS A 94 0.50 -11.07 -1.82
C LYS A 94 1.08 -10.77 -0.43
N ILE A 95 1.34 -9.51 -0.14
CA ILE A 95 1.32 -9.01 1.23
C ILE A 95 -0.09 -8.47 1.41
N LEU A 96 -0.94 -9.27 2.05
CA LEU A 96 -2.29 -8.89 2.43
C LEU A 96 -2.28 -7.49 3.08
N PRO A 97 -2.93 -6.47 2.49
CA PRO A 97 -3.03 -5.19 3.13
C PRO A 97 -3.99 -5.34 4.33
N SER A 98 -3.46 -5.03 5.52
CA SER A 98 -4.12 -4.87 6.83
C SER A 98 -5.39 -3.96 6.83
N SER A 99 -5.84 -3.49 5.66
CA SER A 99 -7.06 -2.71 5.47
C SER A 99 -8.38 -3.51 5.47
N GLU A 100 -8.34 -4.85 5.50
CA GLU A 100 -9.57 -5.66 5.66
C GLU A 100 -10.28 -5.44 7.01
N VAL A 101 -9.61 -4.86 8.01
CA VAL A 101 -10.23 -4.54 9.31
C VAL A 101 -11.16 -3.32 9.24
N SER A 102 -11.01 -2.43 8.25
CA SER A 102 -11.88 -1.26 8.12
C SER A 102 -13.12 -1.53 7.27
N LYS A 103 -13.04 -2.32 6.19
CA LYS A 103 -14.21 -2.65 5.37
C LYS A 103 -15.18 -3.64 6.04
N LYS A 104 -14.71 -4.42 7.01
CA LYS A 104 -15.55 -5.44 7.68
C LYS A 104 -16.54 -4.86 8.70
N ARG A 105 -16.31 -3.63 9.17
CA ARG A 105 -17.26 -2.92 10.06
C ARG A 105 -18.39 -2.26 9.28
N GLU A 106 -18.07 -1.67 8.13
CA GLU A 106 -19.02 -0.92 7.29
C GLU A 106 -20.07 -1.83 6.62
N TRP A 107 -19.70 -3.04 6.17
CA TRP A 107 -20.65 -3.96 5.55
C TRP A 107 -21.58 -4.67 6.54
N ASN A 108 -21.15 -4.86 7.80
CA ASN A 108 -21.98 -5.54 8.80
C ASN A 108 -23.14 -4.67 9.32
N GLU A 109 -23.03 -3.33 9.21
CA GLU A 109 -24.11 -2.40 9.57
C GLU A 109 -25.16 -2.25 8.45
N LEU A 110 -24.77 -2.39 7.18
CA LEU A 110 -25.67 -2.18 6.03
C LEU A 110 -26.61 -3.36 5.73
N TYR A 111 -26.35 -4.55 6.29
CA TYR A 111 -27.16 -5.76 6.08
C TYR A 111 -27.98 -6.22 7.30
N ALA A 112 -27.97 -5.47 8.41
CA ALA A 112 -28.66 -5.86 9.64
C ALA A 112 -30.15 -5.42 9.72
N GLU A 113 -30.68 -4.72 8.71
CA GLU A 113 -32.07 -4.25 8.69
C GLU A 113 -32.90 -4.89 7.58
N ASN A 114 -33.29 -6.17 7.74
CA ASN A 114 -34.63 -6.63 7.37
C ASN A 114 -34.88 -8.08 7.77
N GLY A 115 -35.78 -8.28 8.74
CA GLY A 115 -36.23 -9.61 9.14
C GLY A 115 -37.24 -9.56 10.28
N ASN A 116 -38.38 -8.89 10.07
CA ASN A 116 -39.54 -8.98 10.95
C ASN A 116 -40.23 -10.36 10.78
N GLY A 117 -40.50 -11.06 11.88
CA GLY A 117 -41.17 -12.36 11.90
C GLY A 117 -41.87 -12.63 13.23
N GLN A 118 -43.17 -12.37 13.24
CA GLN A 118 -44.10 -12.39 14.37
C GLN A 118 -44.35 -13.80 14.99
N ASN A 119 -44.31 -13.85 16.33
CA ASN A 119 -45.45 -14.26 17.20
C ASN A 119 -45.84 -15.77 17.30
N LYS A 120 -45.85 -16.34 18.53
CA LYS A 120 -47.05 -16.74 19.32
C LYS A 120 -46.76 -17.77 20.44
N LYS A 121 -47.51 -17.60 21.53
CA LYS A 121 -47.55 -18.28 22.84
C LYS A 121 -47.92 -19.78 22.80
N ALA A 122 -47.49 -20.51 23.85
CA ALA A 122 -48.25 -21.44 24.74
C ALA A 122 -47.25 -22.39 25.43
N ASN A 123 -47.41 -22.95 26.62
CA ASN A 123 -48.13 -22.68 27.86
C ASN A 123 -47.48 -23.64 28.90
N ASN A 124 -47.54 -23.30 30.18
CA ASN A 124 -47.18 -24.15 31.31
C ASN A 124 -48.07 -25.40 31.40
N GLU A 125 -47.53 -26.46 32.01
CA GLU A 125 -48.13 -27.42 32.98
C GLU A 125 -47.36 -28.75 32.92
N SER A 126 -47.14 -29.53 33.97
CA SER A 126 -47.10 -29.39 35.43
C SER A 126 -46.77 -30.80 35.97
N GLY A 127 -46.13 -30.89 37.14
CA GLY A 127 -46.17 -32.08 38.00
C GLY A 127 -45.04 -33.11 37.81
N SER A 128 -44.56 -33.83 38.81
CA SER A 128 -44.86 -33.86 40.25
C SER A 128 -43.68 -34.53 40.97
N LYS A 129 -43.57 -34.23 42.28
CA LYS A 129 -42.70 -34.82 43.32
C LYS A 129 -42.55 -36.36 43.24
N GLN A 130 -41.41 -36.92 43.69
CA GLN A 130 -41.37 -37.74 44.93
C GLN A 130 -39.95 -38.15 45.36
N THR A 131 -39.85 -38.34 46.67
CA THR A 131 -38.81 -38.75 47.61
C THR A 131 -38.07 -40.07 47.35
N LYS A 132 -36.82 -40.16 47.82
CA LYS A 132 -36.41 -41.14 48.85
C LYS A 132 -35.16 -40.68 49.58
#